data_AF-A0A8S9HXM7-F1
#
_entry.id   AF-A0A8S9HXM7-F1
#
_cell.length_a   1.000
_cell.length_b   1.000
_cell.length_c   1.000
_cell.angle_alpha   90.00
_cell.angle_beta   90.00
_cell.angle_gamma   90.00
#
_symmetry.space_group_name_H-M   'P 1'
#
loop_
_entity.id
_entity.type
_entity.pdbx_description
1 polymer ?
#
loop_
_entity_poly.entity_id
_entity_poly.type
_entity_poly.pdbx_seq_one_letter_code
_entity_poly.pdbx_strand_id
1 'polypeptide(L)'
;MEKAVKTFERVNTSKGGRGIPKDQRPGCFFFVAGSVQCSAISDTCVAMKEWVDHPHAETALSSILPCVDEQTTNQTLTQIKVVINSIVTVVNTFVYAFANTNPSPGQNFYYNQSRPPMPPLCSPFDSNMEDRDYICEVTKSDVCTTVGRVTPEIYKQLVAAVNESYALEHYTPPLLSFRDCNFVRDTFESITSDYCPPWSVI
;
A
#
# COMPACT_ATOMS: atom_id res chain seq x y z
N MET A 1 1.99 -16.81 9.73
CA MET A 1 1.87 -17.69 8.55
C MET A 1 0.98 -18.89 8.83
N GLU A 2 1.23 -19.67 9.90
CA GLU A 2 0.40 -20.84 10.27
C GLU A 2 -1.10 -20.52 10.46
N LYS A 3 -1.42 -19.31 10.96
CA LYS A 3 -2.80 -18.82 11.11
C LYS A 3 -3.50 -18.59 9.77
N ALA A 4 -2.77 -18.18 8.73
CA ALA A 4 -3.30 -17.95 7.38
C ALA A 4 -3.51 -19.29 6.64
N VAL A 5 -2.59 -20.25 6.83
CA VAL A 5 -2.73 -21.62 6.29
C VAL A 5 -3.94 -22.33 6.89
N LYS A 6 -4.16 -22.22 8.22
CA LYS A 6 -5.35 -22.78 8.88
C LYS A 6 -6.66 -22.09 8.48
N THR A 7 -6.62 -20.82 8.11
CA THR A 7 -7.79 -20.13 7.53
C THR A 7 -8.11 -20.67 6.14
N PHE A 8 -7.08 -20.92 5.32
CA PHE A 8 -7.24 -21.52 3.99
C PHE A 8 -7.78 -22.97 4.05
N GLU A 9 -7.31 -23.77 5.02
CA GLU A 9 -7.84 -25.13 5.26
C GLU A 9 -9.29 -25.14 5.76
N ARG A 10 -9.70 -24.14 6.58
CA ARG A 10 -11.11 -23.99 6.99
C ARG A 10 -12.02 -23.55 5.87
N VAL A 11 -11.55 -22.70 4.94
CA VAL A 11 -12.34 -22.32 3.76
C VAL A 11 -12.64 -23.56 2.90
N ASN A 12 -11.71 -24.50 2.81
CA ASN A 12 -11.89 -25.76 2.08
C ASN A 12 -12.79 -26.81 2.77
N THR A 13 -13.15 -26.60 4.05
CA THR A 13 -13.95 -27.54 4.85
C THR A 13 -15.25 -26.94 5.41
N SER A 14 -15.48 -25.63 5.28
CA SER A 14 -16.70 -24.98 5.74
C SER A 14 -17.87 -25.25 4.79
N LYS A 15 -18.63 -26.30 5.11
CA LYS A 15 -20.04 -26.42 4.77
C LYS A 15 -20.78 -25.19 5.32
N GLY A 16 -20.95 -24.13 4.53
CA GLY A 16 -21.63 -22.94 5.04
C GLY A 16 -21.92 -21.82 4.04
N GLY A 17 -21.22 -21.76 2.91
CA GLY A 17 -21.73 -21.02 1.74
C GLY A 17 -22.80 -21.84 1.06
N ARG A 18 -23.76 -21.20 0.37
CA ARG A 18 -24.73 -21.87 -0.52
C ARG A 18 -23.95 -22.46 -1.71
N GLY A 19 -23.17 -23.51 -1.43
CA GLY A 19 -22.27 -24.16 -2.36
C GLY A 19 -23.11 -24.87 -3.41
N ILE A 20 -22.77 -24.62 -4.66
CA ILE A 20 -23.27 -25.37 -5.81
C ILE A 20 -23.07 -26.87 -5.50
N PRO A 21 -24.12 -27.71 -5.63
CA PRO A 21 -24.00 -29.15 -5.43
C PRO A 21 -22.80 -29.71 -6.19
N LYS A 22 -22.06 -30.67 -5.63
CA LYS A 22 -20.85 -31.24 -6.26
C LYS A 22 -21.07 -31.78 -7.69
N ASP A 23 -22.32 -32.04 -8.04
CA ASP A 23 -22.81 -32.52 -9.34
C ASP A 23 -22.93 -31.41 -10.40
N GLN A 24 -22.87 -30.14 -9.99
CA GLN A 24 -23.19 -28.97 -10.81
C GLN A 24 -22.00 -28.00 -10.94
N ARG A 25 -20.79 -28.41 -10.52
CA ARG A 25 -19.62 -27.53 -10.55
C ARG A 25 -19.00 -27.52 -11.95
N PRO A 26 -18.95 -26.36 -12.65
CA PRO A 26 -18.39 -26.27 -14.00
C PRO A 26 -16.91 -26.73 -14.02
N GLY A 27 -16.57 -27.63 -14.96
CA GLY A 27 -15.20 -28.14 -15.15
C GLY A 27 -14.81 -29.32 -14.24
N CYS A 28 -15.79 -29.98 -13.61
CA CYS A 28 -15.57 -31.26 -12.95
C CYS A 28 -15.99 -32.41 -13.89
N PHE A 29 -15.05 -33.28 -14.25
CA PHE A 29 -15.32 -34.40 -15.13
C PHE A 29 -15.75 -35.64 -14.34
N PHE A 30 -16.80 -36.31 -14.82
CA PHE A 30 -17.17 -37.64 -14.38
C PHE A 30 -16.32 -38.68 -15.12
N PHE A 31 -15.37 -39.28 -14.43
CA PHE A 31 -14.73 -40.49 -14.94
C PHE A 31 -15.63 -41.70 -14.70
N VAL A 32 -15.58 -42.68 -15.61
CA VAL A 32 -16.41 -43.89 -15.65
C VAL A 32 -16.34 -44.74 -14.35
N ALA A 33 -15.44 -44.41 -13.41
CA ALA A 33 -15.32 -45.01 -12.08
C ALA A 33 -15.97 -44.21 -10.92
N GLY A 34 -16.68 -43.11 -11.20
CA GLY A 34 -17.35 -42.28 -10.17
C GLY A 34 -16.44 -41.25 -9.49
N SER A 35 -15.19 -41.09 -9.93
CA SER A 35 -14.30 -40.02 -9.46
C SER A 35 -14.59 -38.71 -10.21
N VAL A 36 -14.99 -37.69 -9.46
CA VAL A 36 -15.19 -36.32 -9.93
C VAL A 36 -13.84 -35.60 -9.85
N GLN A 37 -13.22 -35.29 -11.00
CA GLN A 37 -11.97 -34.54 -11.07
C GLN A 37 -12.29 -33.08 -11.41
N CYS A 38 -12.17 -32.19 -10.44
CA CYS A 38 -12.22 -30.75 -10.67
C CYS A 38 -10.80 -30.23 -10.94
N SER A 39 -10.65 -29.42 -11.98
CA SER A 39 -9.40 -28.69 -12.18
C SER A 39 -9.32 -27.53 -11.19
N ALA A 40 -8.19 -27.40 -10.47
CA ALA A 40 -7.94 -26.25 -9.60
C ALA A 40 -7.99 -24.91 -10.36
N ILE A 41 -7.62 -24.93 -11.66
CA ILE A 41 -7.73 -23.77 -12.55
C ILE A 41 -9.20 -23.42 -12.77
N SER A 42 -10.06 -24.40 -13.03
CA SER A 42 -11.51 -24.20 -13.23
C SER A 42 -12.18 -23.64 -11.97
N ASP A 43 -11.87 -24.20 -10.80
CA ASP A 43 -12.40 -23.72 -9.51
C ASP A 43 -12.00 -22.26 -9.25
N THR A 44 -10.75 -21.90 -9.58
CA THR A 44 -10.24 -20.54 -9.41
C THR A 44 -10.91 -19.57 -10.39
N CYS A 45 -11.11 -19.98 -11.64
CA CYS A 45 -11.82 -19.20 -12.67
C CYS A 45 -13.27 -18.87 -12.27
N VAL A 46 -14.00 -19.85 -11.73
CA VAL A 46 -15.38 -19.65 -11.25
C VAL A 46 -15.40 -18.64 -10.11
N ALA A 47 -14.49 -18.78 -9.13
CA ALA A 47 -14.41 -17.86 -8.01
C ALA A 47 -14.05 -16.43 -8.46
N MET A 48 -13.06 -16.27 -9.34
CA MET A 48 -12.66 -14.96 -9.89
C MET A 48 -13.82 -14.31 -10.67
N LYS A 49 -14.54 -15.08 -11.49
CA LYS A 49 -15.71 -14.60 -12.25
C LYS A 49 -16.86 -14.18 -11.33
N GLU A 50 -17.18 -14.98 -10.31
CA GLU A 50 -18.21 -14.67 -9.32
C GLU A 50 -17.91 -13.36 -8.60
N TRP A 51 -16.65 -13.14 -8.24
CA TRP A 51 -16.20 -11.91 -7.61
C TRP A 51 -16.30 -10.70 -8.55
N VAL A 52 -15.91 -10.84 -9.83
CA VAL A 52 -16.04 -9.78 -10.84
C VAL A 52 -17.49 -9.32 -10.98
N ASP A 53 -18.42 -10.26 -11.01
CA ASP A 53 -19.85 -9.96 -11.19
C ASP A 53 -20.47 -9.37 -9.90
N HIS A 54 -19.94 -9.69 -8.72
CA HIS A 54 -20.48 -9.25 -7.42
C HIS A 54 -19.38 -8.89 -6.39
N PRO A 55 -18.59 -7.81 -6.62
CA PRO A 55 -17.39 -7.51 -5.82
C PRO A 55 -17.70 -7.09 -4.36
N HIS A 56 -18.92 -6.60 -4.09
CA HIS A 56 -19.38 -6.23 -2.76
C HIS A 56 -20.22 -7.31 -2.06
N ALA A 57 -20.39 -8.49 -2.67
CA ALA A 57 -21.07 -9.62 -2.03
C ALA A 57 -20.09 -10.46 -1.20
N GLU A 58 -20.61 -11.15 -0.19
CA GLU A 58 -19.86 -12.13 0.58
C GLU A 58 -19.52 -13.34 -0.31
N THR A 59 -18.27 -13.39 -0.77
CA THR A 59 -17.72 -14.46 -1.61
C THR A 59 -16.45 -15.03 -0.96
N ALA A 60 -15.92 -16.14 -1.48
CA ALA A 60 -14.64 -16.66 -0.99
C ALA A 60 -13.49 -15.64 -1.12
N LEU A 61 -13.56 -14.79 -2.16
CA LEU A 61 -12.53 -13.80 -2.50
C LEU A 61 -12.72 -12.44 -1.82
N SER A 62 -13.95 -12.06 -1.43
CA SER A 62 -14.22 -10.79 -0.72
C SER A 62 -13.48 -10.70 0.63
N SER A 63 -13.22 -11.84 1.28
CA SER A 63 -12.49 -11.90 2.55
C SER A 63 -10.97 -11.67 2.45
N ILE A 64 -10.43 -11.66 1.22
CA ILE A 64 -8.99 -11.57 0.95
C ILE A 64 -8.65 -10.31 0.16
N LEU A 65 -9.58 -9.81 -0.67
CA LEU A 65 -9.29 -8.75 -1.63
C LEU A 65 -9.56 -7.35 -1.05
N PRO A 66 -8.65 -6.39 -1.28
CA PRO A 66 -8.75 -5.04 -0.74
C PRO A 66 -9.74 -4.22 -1.57
N CYS A 67 -11.03 -4.34 -1.26
CA CYS A 67 -12.02 -3.35 -1.63
C CYS A 67 -12.26 -2.46 -0.41
N VAL A 68 -12.01 -1.15 -0.56
CA VAL A 68 -12.17 -0.19 0.53
C VAL A 68 -13.26 0.78 0.14
N ASP A 69 -14.20 1.10 1.04
CA ASP A 69 -15.24 2.05 0.72
C ASP A 69 -14.67 3.49 0.55
N GLU A 70 -15.44 4.33 -0.15
CA GLU A 70 -15.07 5.72 -0.40
C GLU A 70 -14.78 6.51 0.88
N GLN A 71 -15.59 6.32 1.92
CA GLN A 71 -15.46 7.08 3.16
C GLN A 71 -14.14 6.71 3.85
N THR A 72 -13.85 5.42 4.01
CA THR A 72 -12.60 4.94 4.58
C THR A 72 -11.39 5.37 3.75
N THR A 73 -11.52 5.38 2.42
CA THR A 73 -10.46 5.85 1.51
C THR A 73 -10.17 7.34 1.72
N ASN A 74 -11.18 8.19 1.70
CA ASN A 74 -11.03 9.64 1.87
C ASN A 74 -10.49 10.00 3.26
N GLN A 75 -10.94 9.26 4.30
CA GLN A 75 -10.40 9.39 5.65
C GLN A 75 -8.92 9.01 5.67
N THR A 76 -8.54 7.88 5.07
CA THR A 76 -7.14 7.42 4.99
C THR A 76 -6.27 8.44 4.25
N LEU A 77 -6.75 8.96 3.12
CA LEU A 77 -6.06 10.00 2.34
C LEU A 77 -5.81 11.26 3.17
N THR A 78 -6.82 11.69 3.92
CA THR A 78 -6.69 12.84 4.83
C THR A 78 -5.64 12.55 5.90
N GLN A 79 -5.66 11.36 6.50
CA GLN A 79 -4.65 10.96 7.49
C GLN A 79 -3.24 10.91 6.91
N ILE A 80 -3.06 10.44 5.67
CA ILE A 80 -1.76 10.44 4.99
C ILE A 80 -1.22 11.87 4.86
N LYS A 81 -2.06 12.82 4.42
CA LYS A 81 -1.68 14.24 4.34
C LYS A 81 -1.28 14.82 5.70
N VAL A 82 -2.03 14.49 6.76
CA VAL A 82 -1.68 14.88 8.14
C VAL A 82 -0.29 14.36 8.51
N VAL A 83 -0.01 13.08 8.22
CA VAL A 83 1.24 12.43 8.60
C VAL A 83 2.42 13.03 7.83
N ILE A 84 2.29 13.26 6.52
CA ILE A 84 3.33 13.90 5.72
C ILE A 84 3.65 15.31 6.26
N ASN A 85 2.63 16.12 6.51
CA ASN A 85 2.83 17.46 7.09
C ASN A 85 3.45 17.41 8.49
N SER A 86 3.11 16.39 9.28
CA SER A 86 3.72 16.16 10.60
C SER A 86 5.20 15.81 10.50
N ILE A 87 5.59 14.95 9.53
CA ILE A 87 6.99 14.62 9.27
C ILE A 87 7.78 15.87 8.91
N VAL A 88 7.27 16.67 7.97
CA VAL A 88 7.90 17.93 7.55
C VAL A 88 8.08 18.87 8.74
N THR A 89 7.05 18.99 9.59
CA THR A 89 7.09 19.83 10.79
C THR A 89 8.16 19.36 11.79
N VAL A 90 8.25 18.05 12.05
CA VAL A 90 9.25 17.48 12.97
C VAL A 90 10.66 17.69 12.44
N VAL A 91 10.90 17.41 11.16
CA VAL A 91 12.22 17.62 10.54
C VAL A 91 12.59 19.09 10.56
N ASN A 92 11.69 19.99 10.19
CA ASN A 92 11.97 21.43 10.19
C ASN A 92 12.24 21.96 11.59
N THR A 93 11.49 21.49 12.59
CA THR A 93 11.74 21.82 13.99
C THR A 93 13.14 21.38 14.40
N PHE A 94 13.56 20.17 14.01
CA PHE A 94 14.92 19.69 14.26
C PHE A 94 15.98 20.57 13.57
N VAL A 95 15.74 20.91 12.29
CA VAL A 95 16.63 21.76 11.50
C VAL A 95 16.86 23.10 12.20
N TYR A 96 15.81 23.79 12.64
CA TYR A 96 15.92 25.08 13.29
C TYR A 96 16.46 25.01 14.72
N ALA A 97 16.02 24.03 15.52
CA ALA A 97 16.35 23.95 16.94
C ALA A 97 17.70 23.27 17.25
N PHE A 98 18.23 22.47 16.32
CA PHE A 98 19.47 21.72 16.56
C PHE A 98 20.49 21.89 15.43
N ALA A 99 20.10 21.66 14.17
CA ALA A 99 21.06 21.71 13.07
C ALA A 99 21.57 23.13 12.79
N ASN A 100 20.75 24.15 13.05
CA ASN A 100 21.04 25.54 12.70
C ASN A 100 21.37 26.48 13.89
N THR A 101 21.36 25.96 15.13
CA THR A 101 21.49 26.77 16.35
C THR A 101 22.91 27.26 16.65
N ASN A 102 23.96 26.56 16.19
CA ASN A 102 25.37 26.87 16.48
C ASN A 102 25.67 27.10 18.00
N PRO A 103 25.47 26.08 18.86
CA PRO A 103 25.71 26.23 20.29
C PRO A 103 27.19 26.52 20.62
N SER A 104 27.43 27.28 21.70
CA SER A 104 28.79 27.54 22.20
C SER A 104 29.43 26.29 22.83
N PRO A 105 30.77 26.18 22.84
CA PRO A 105 31.48 25.07 23.50
C PRO A 105 31.04 24.92 24.96
N GLY A 106 30.70 23.69 25.36
CA GLY A 106 30.26 23.37 26.73
C GLY A 106 28.73 23.38 26.95
N GLN A 107 27.94 23.70 25.93
CA GLN A 107 26.48 23.52 25.96
C GLN A 107 26.08 22.07 25.60
N ASN A 108 24.90 21.64 26.06
CA ASN A 108 24.34 20.36 25.66
C ASN A 108 24.15 20.30 24.13
N PHE A 109 24.42 19.13 23.54
CA PHE A 109 24.39 18.90 22.08
C PHE A 109 25.41 19.72 21.26
N TYR A 110 26.49 20.19 21.89
CA TYR A 110 27.59 20.86 21.20
C TYR A 110 28.39 19.90 20.29
N TYR A 111 28.53 20.26 19.02
CA TYR A 111 29.49 19.69 18.07
C TYR A 111 29.83 20.74 17.00
N ASN A 112 30.92 20.53 16.26
CA ASN A 112 31.43 21.54 15.33
C ASN A 112 30.57 21.67 14.05
N GLN A 113 29.73 22.70 13.99
CA GLN A 113 28.85 23.02 12.87
C GLN A 113 29.50 24.06 11.91
N SER A 114 30.57 23.68 11.21
CA SER A 114 31.34 24.61 10.33
C SER A 114 30.73 24.90 8.94
N ARG A 115 29.65 24.22 8.54
CA ARG A 115 29.05 24.27 7.19
C ARG A 115 27.88 25.26 7.09
N PRO A 116 27.36 25.60 5.88
CA PRO A 116 26.16 26.41 5.72
C PRO A 116 24.95 25.84 6.47
N PRO A 117 23.97 26.67 6.87
CA PRO A 117 22.73 26.19 7.47
C PRO A 117 22.05 25.13 6.61
N MET A 118 21.50 24.10 7.26
CA MET A 118 20.72 23.08 6.58
C MET A 118 19.40 23.69 6.10
N PRO A 119 19.00 23.48 4.83
CA PRO A 119 17.71 23.93 4.35
C PRO A 119 16.58 23.14 5.02
N PRO A 120 15.44 23.78 5.35
CA PRO A 120 14.24 23.08 5.78
C PRO A 120 13.61 22.30 4.63
N LEU A 121 12.83 21.28 4.95
CA LEU A 121 11.93 20.61 4.02
C LEU A 121 10.75 21.52 3.66
N CYS A 122 10.31 21.44 2.42
CA CYS A 122 9.08 22.08 1.96
C CYS A 122 7.90 21.16 2.23
N SER A 123 6.80 21.73 2.74
CA SER A 123 5.55 20.97 2.88
C SER A 123 4.78 21.02 1.55
N PRO A 124 4.33 19.88 1.03
CA PRO A 124 3.48 19.85 -0.15
C PRO A 124 2.06 20.34 0.13
N PHE A 125 1.64 20.32 1.40
CA PHE A 125 0.29 20.66 1.82
C PHE A 125 0.22 21.95 2.61
N ASP A 126 -0.95 22.58 2.57
CA ASP A 126 -1.24 23.76 3.37
C ASP A 126 -1.83 23.47 4.75
N SER A 127 -2.12 24.51 5.53
CA SER A 127 -2.74 24.36 6.85
C SER A 127 -4.12 23.70 6.83
N ASN A 128 -4.80 23.72 5.68
CA ASN A 128 -6.08 23.07 5.44
C ASN A 128 -5.92 21.70 4.74
N MET A 129 -4.67 21.22 4.56
CA MET A 129 -4.33 19.96 3.89
C MET A 129 -4.71 19.93 2.40
N GLU A 130 -4.77 21.10 1.79
CA GLU A 130 -4.92 21.26 0.36
C GLU A 130 -3.56 21.19 -0.33
N ASP A 131 -3.59 20.69 -1.57
CA ASP A 131 -2.41 20.59 -2.40
C ASP A 131 -1.92 22.00 -2.79
N ARG A 132 -0.61 22.18 -2.86
CA ARG A 132 0.00 23.42 -3.30
C ARG A 132 0.92 23.13 -4.47
N ASP A 133 0.86 23.99 -5.49
CA ASP A 133 1.96 24.04 -6.45
C ASP A 133 3.19 24.62 -5.74
N TYR A 134 4.12 23.75 -5.35
CA TYR A 134 5.41 24.15 -4.79
C TYR A 134 6.51 24.01 -5.85
N ILE A 135 7.26 25.10 -6.05
CA ILE A 135 8.54 25.07 -6.78
C ILE A 135 9.62 25.04 -5.71
N CYS A 136 10.15 23.86 -5.44
CA CYS A 136 11.32 23.71 -4.58
C CYS A 136 12.58 23.95 -5.39
N GLU A 137 13.28 25.06 -5.14
CA GLU A 137 14.66 25.23 -5.61
C GLU A 137 15.59 24.36 -4.75
N VAL A 138 15.89 23.17 -5.25
CA VAL A 138 16.90 22.29 -4.63
C VAL A 138 18.26 22.63 -5.22
N THR A 139 19.23 22.98 -4.36
CA THR A 139 20.61 23.13 -4.80
C THR A 139 21.18 21.73 -5.10
N LYS A 140 21.55 21.47 -6.36
CA LYS A 140 22.18 20.22 -6.79
C LYS A 140 23.57 20.09 -6.19
N SER A 141 23.71 19.44 -5.06
CA SER A 141 25.00 19.01 -4.54
C SER A 141 24.88 17.61 -3.96
N ASP A 142 25.07 16.60 -4.80
CA ASP A 142 24.76 15.20 -4.52
C ASP A 142 25.73 14.47 -3.59
N VAL A 143 26.73 15.13 -3.00
CA VAL A 143 27.69 14.43 -2.14
C VAL A 143 28.22 15.33 -1.01
N CYS A 144 27.92 14.98 0.24
CA CYS A 144 28.62 15.47 1.43
C CYS A 144 29.50 14.35 2.00
N THR A 145 30.81 14.40 1.76
CA THR A 145 31.82 13.43 2.25
C THR A 145 32.49 13.83 3.57
N THR A 146 32.23 15.03 4.10
CA THR A 146 32.83 15.57 5.32
C THR A 146 31.81 15.74 6.44
N VAL A 147 32.24 15.75 7.71
CA VAL A 147 31.37 16.06 8.86
C VAL A 147 30.61 17.37 8.62
N GLY A 148 29.28 17.26 8.50
CA GLY A 148 28.38 18.37 8.20
C GLY A 148 27.77 19.00 9.45
N ARG A 149 26.71 19.79 9.28
CA ARG A 149 25.91 20.34 10.39
C ARG A 149 25.14 19.29 11.20
N VAL A 150 25.16 18.04 10.78
CA VAL A 150 24.52 16.90 11.45
C VAL A 150 25.50 15.74 11.49
N THR A 151 25.39 14.90 12.53
CA THR A 151 26.17 13.66 12.62
C THR A 151 25.65 12.64 11.60
N PRO A 152 26.47 11.66 11.18
CA PRO A 152 26.04 10.60 10.28
C PRO A 152 24.80 9.83 10.75
N GLU A 153 24.67 9.60 12.06
CA GLU A 153 23.53 8.92 12.67
C GLU A 153 22.24 9.74 12.53
N ILE A 154 22.31 11.03 12.82
CA ILE A 154 21.17 11.95 12.67
C ILE A 154 20.77 12.07 11.20
N TYR A 155 21.74 12.19 10.30
CA TYR A 155 21.49 12.24 8.87
C TYR A 155 20.70 11.02 8.38
N LYS A 156 21.06 9.82 8.82
CA LYS A 156 20.31 8.59 8.47
C LYS A 156 18.85 8.64 8.94
N GLN A 157 18.59 9.18 10.13
CA GLN A 157 17.22 9.33 10.64
C GLN A 157 16.41 10.35 9.83
N LEU A 158 17.02 11.47 9.44
CA LEU A 158 16.37 12.48 8.60
C LEU A 158 16.03 11.94 7.22
N VAL A 159 16.97 11.22 6.59
CA VAL A 159 16.75 10.57 5.29
C VAL A 159 15.66 9.51 5.39
N ALA A 160 15.65 8.70 6.46
CA ALA A 160 14.58 7.72 6.67
C ALA A 160 13.20 8.42 6.75
N ALA A 161 13.07 9.47 7.54
CA ALA A 161 11.81 10.22 7.66
C ALA A 161 11.33 10.79 6.32
N VAL A 162 12.23 11.36 5.52
CA VAL A 162 11.91 11.88 4.18
C VAL A 162 11.49 10.75 3.23
N ASN A 163 12.21 9.63 3.23
CA ASN A 163 11.86 8.47 2.40
C ASN A 163 10.47 7.91 2.75
N GLU A 164 10.10 7.88 4.03
CA GLU A 164 8.76 7.47 4.46
C GLU A 164 7.68 8.45 3.94
N SER A 165 7.92 9.77 4.05
CA SER A 165 6.98 10.75 3.49
C SER A 165 6.82 10.63 1.97
N TYR A 166 7.92 10.39 1.25
CA TYR A 166 7.90 10.14 -0.19
C TYR A 166 7.15 8.86 -0.53
N ALA A 167 7.37 7.78 0.21
CA ALA A 167 6.65 6.52 0.01
C ALA A 167 5.15 6.71 0.21
N LEU A 168 4.74 7.41 1.28
CA LEU A 168 3.33 7.72 1.53
C LEU A 168 2.70 8.50 0.38
N GLU A 169 3.37 9.53 -0.13
CA GLU A 169 2.88 10.32 -1.27
C GLU A 169 2.82 9.48 -2.56
N HIS A 170 3.91 8.81 -2.90
CA HIS A 170 4.08 8.09 -4.16
C HIS A 170 3.15 6.88 -4.28
N TYR A 171 2.91 6.16 -3.18
CA TYR A 171 2.04 4.98 -3.17
C TYR A 171 0.57 5.33 -2.90
N THR A 172 0.24 6.58 -2.56
CA THR A 172 -1.16 6.99 -2.37
C THR A 172 -2.02 6.79 -3.63
N PRO A 173 -1.64 7.27 -4.83
CA PRO A 173 -2.45 7.07 -6.05
C PRO A 173 -2.81 5.61 -6.35
N PRO A 174 -1.87 4.63 -6.34
CA PRO A 174 -2.25 3.23 -6.53
C PRO A 174 -3.09 2.68 -5.36
N LEU A 175 -2.90 3.14 -4.12
CA LEU A 175 -3.78 2.75 -3.02
C LEU A 175 -5.22 3.25 -3.20
N LEU A 176 -5.42 4.42 -3.81
CA LEU A 176 -6.75 4.94 -4.14
C LEU A 176 -7.47 4.07 -5.19
N SER A 177 -6.75 3.32 -6.01
CA SER A 177 -7.37 2.40 -6.98
C SER A 177 -8.11 1.22 -6.34
N PHE A 178 -7.87 0.95 -5.04
CA PHE A 178 -8.60 -0.06 -4.25
C PHE A 178 -9.99 0.41 -3.79
N ARG A 179 -10.28 1.71 -3.93
CA ARG A 179 -11.55 2.31 -3.52
C ARG A 179 -12.75 1.71 -4.25
N ASP A 180 -12.62 1.55 -5.56
CA ASP A 180 -13.76 1.20 -6.40
C ASP A 180 -13.76 -0.28 -6.79
N CYS A 181 -12.92 -1.11 -6.16
CA CYS A 181 -12.64 -2.51 -6.55
C CYS A 181 -12.12 -2.68 -7.99
N ASN A 182 -12.08 -1.62 -8.81
CA ASN A 182 -11.79 -1.65 -10.23
C ASN A 182 -10.44 -2.30 -10.52
N PHE A 183 -9.39 -1.97 -9.76
CA PHE A 183 -8.07 -2.59 -9.95
C PHE A 183 -8.14 -4.12 -9.91
N VAL A 184 -8.81 -4.67 -8.90
CA VAL A 184 -8.95 -6.10 -8.71
C VAL A 184 -9.92 -6.70 -9.74
N ARG A 185 -11.01 -5.98 -10.06
CA ARG A 185 -12.00 -6.39 -11.05
C ARG A 185 -11.39 -6.49 -12.43
N ASP A 186 -10.72 -5.45 -12.89
CA ASP A 186 -10.10 -5.39 -14.21
C ASP A 186 -8.98 -6.44 -14.34
N THR A 187 -8.23 -6.69 -13.26
CA THR A 187 -7.24 -7.77 -13.21
C THR A 187 -7.89 -9.15 -13.36
N PHE A 188 -8.98 -9.41 -12.61
CA PHE A 188 -9.69 -10.69 -12.70
C PHE A 188 -10.46 -10.85 -14.01
N GLU A 189 -11.01 -9.78 -14.57
CA GLU A 189 -11.60 -9.77 -15.91
C GLU A 189 -10.57 -10.16 -16.96
N SER A 190 -9.36 -9.58 -16.91
CA SER A 190 -8.27 -9.98 -17.83
C SER A 190 -7.87 -11.44 -17.63
N ILE A 191 -7.66 -11.88 -16.37
CA ILE A 191 -7.29 -13.28 -16.11
C ILE A 191 -8.37 -14.25 -16.59
N THR A 192 -9.64 -13.94 -16.31
CA THR A 192 -10.76 -14.79 -16.70
C THR A 192 -11.04 -14.77 -18.19
N SER A 193 -10.74 -13.67 -18.88
CA SER A 193 -10.80 -13.59 -20.34
C SER A 193 -9.68 -14.42 -21.00
N ASP A 194 -8.46 -14.32 -20.48
CA ASP A 194 -7.27 -14.81 -21.18
C ASP A 194 -6.92 -16.27 -20.84
N TYR A 195 -7.25 -16.72 -19.62
CA TYR A 195 -6.77 -18.00 -19.09
C TYR A 195 -7.88 -18.97 -18.67
N CYS A 196 -9.14 -18.53 -18.66
CA CYS A 196 -10.24 -19.41 -18.31
C CYS A 196 -10.93 -19.96 -19.58
N PRO A 197 -11.11 -21.28 -19.68
CA PRO A 197 -11.79 -21.87 -20.82
C PRO A 197 -13.26 -21.40 -20.88
N PRO A 198 -13.82 -21.22 -22.09
CA PRO A 198 -15.24 -20.93 -22.25
C PRO A 198 -16.09 -21.98 -21.52
N TRP A 199 -17.18 -21.53 -20.91
CA TRP A 199 -18.18 -22.38 -20.22
C TRP A 199 -18.85 -23.41 -21.15
N SER A 200 -18.45 -23.47 -22.43
CA SER A 200 -19.00 -24.29 -23.50
C SER A 200 -18.07 -25.39 -24.01
N VAL A 201 -17.01 -25.74 -23.28
CA VAL A 201 -16.34 -27.03 -23.50
C VAL A 201 -16.63 -27.92 -22.30
N ILE A 202 -17.78 -28.61 -22.33
CA ILE A 202 -18.09 -30.02 -21.98
C ILE A 202 -19.60 -30.19 -22.00
#